data_AF-A0A2W2DLM5-F1
#
_entry.id   AF-A0A2W2DLM5-F1
#
_cell.length_a   1.000
_cell.length_b   1.000
_cell.length_c   1.000
_cell.angle_alpha   90.00
_cell.angle_beta   90.00
_cell.angle_gamma   90.00
#
_symmetry.space_group_name_H-M   'P 1'
#
loop_
_entity.id
_entity.type
_entity.pdbx_description
1 polymer ?
#
loop_
_entity_poly.entity_id
_entity_poly.type
_entity_poly.pdbx_seq_one_letter_code
_entity_poly.pdbx_strand_id
1 'polypeptide(L)' 'MDNSGIYVGLDIGTTSIKVIVAEYVKGQMNVIGVGSARSNGLSRGVIVDIDKAAETIRSAVRQAEEKASIEIKKVIAG' A
#
# COMPACT_ATOMS: atom_id res chain seq x y z
N MET A 1 -1.43 26.50 9.48
CA MET A 1 -0.49 25.90 8.52
C MET A 1 -1.20 24.70 7.93
N ASP A 2 -1.64 24.78 6.69
CA ASP A 2 -2.30 23.66 6.04
C ASP A 2 -1.24 22.60 5.78
N ASN A 3 -1.32 21.49 6.52
CA ASN A 3 -0.30 20.47 6.55
C ASN A 3 -0.41 19.56 5.33
N SER A 4 0.01 20.03 4.15
CA SER A 4 0.00 19.20 2.93
C SER A 4 0.95 18.01 3.07
N GLY A 5 0.49 16.81 2.71
CA GLY A 5 1.29 15.60 2.89
C GLY A 5 0.76 14.40 2.13
N ILE A 6 1.66 13.44 1.91
CA ILE A 6 1.35 12.14 1.29
C ILE A 6 1.30 11.09 2.39
N TYR A 7 0.22 10.31 2.39
CA TYR A 7 -0.01 9.21 3.31
C TYR A 7 -0.17 7.93 2.51
N VAL A 8 0.51 6.87 2.95
CA VAL A 8 0.46 5.57 2.29
C VAL A 8 0.09 4.51 3.31
N GLY A 9 -1.04 3.86 3.09
CA GLY A 9 -1.49 2.70 3.87
C GLY A 9 -1.15 1.40 3.14
N LEU A 10 -0.66 0.41 3.88
CA LEU A 10 -0.42 -0.97 3.43
C LEU A 10 -1.19 -1.92 4.35
N ASP A 11 -2.08 -2.73 3.76
CA ASP A 11 -2.81 -3.79 4.46
C ASP A 11 -2.35 -5.15 3.95
N ILE A 12 -1.88 -6.01 4.85
CA ILE A 12 -1.33 -7.33 4.52
C ILE A 12 -2.36 -8.42 4.83
N GLY A 13 -3.38 -8.51 3.98
CA GLY A 13 -4.42 -9.51 4.11
C GLY A 13 -4.01 -10.93 3.66
N THR A 14 -4.63 -11.95 4.26
CA THR A 14 -4.49 -13.35 3.81
C THR A 14 -5.07 -13.59 2.41
N THR A 15 -6.05 -12.77 2.00
CA THR A 15 -6.68 -12.87 0.67
C THR A 15 -5.97 -11.98 -0.36
N SER A 16 -5.65 -10.75 0.03
CA SER A 16 -5.00 -9.77 -0.84
C SER A 16 -4.20 -8.78 0.00
N ILE A 17 -3.08 -8.34 -0.56
CA ILE A 17 -2.34 -7.19 -0.04
C ILE A 17 -2.80 -5.95 -0.79
N LYS A 18 -3.11 -4.87 -0.06
CA LYS A 18 -3.63 -3.62 -0.62
C LYS A 18 -2.76 -2.44 -0.20
N VAL A 19 -2.61 -1.48 -1.11
CA VAL A 19 -1.90 -0.22 -0.87
C VAL A 19 -2.79 0.94 -1.30
N ILE A 20 -2.89 1.97 -0.46
CA ILE A 20 -3.63 3.20 -0.76
C ILE A 20 -2.69 4.37 -0.57
N VAL A 21 -2.61 5.24 -1.58
CA VAL A 21 -1.90 6.52 -1.53
C VAL A 21 -2.93 7.63 -1.47
N ALA A 22 -2.83 8.46 -0.44
CA ALA A 22 -3.70 9.61 -0.25
C ALA A 22 -2.88 10.89 -0.10
N GLU A 23 -3.34 11.95 -0.76
CA GLU A 23 -2.82 13.31 -0.62
C GLU A 23 -3.75 14.11 0.29
N TYR A 24 -3.20 14.73 1.33
CA TYR A 24 -3.92 15.67 2.15
C TYR A 24 -3.62 17.10 1.70
N VAL A 25 -4.64 17.84 1.29
CA VAL A 25 -4.52 19.23 0.83
C VAL A 25 -5.73 20.01 1.29
N LYS A 26 -5.52 21.20 1.88
CA LYS A 26 -6.59 22.14 2.28
C LYS A 26 -7.71 21.49 3.10
N GLY A 27 -7.33 20.66 4.07
CA GLY A 27 -8.30 20.00 4.96
C GLY A 27 -8.95 18.74 4.40
N GLN A 28 -8.65 18.35 3.16
CA GLN A 28 -9.26 17.21 2.47
C GLN A 28 -8.24 16.12 2.19
N MET A 29 -8.66 14.86 2.30
CA MET A 29 -7.85 13.70 1.96
C MET A 29 -8.37 13.07 0.66
N ASN A 30 -7.53 13.07 -0.38
CA ASN A 30 -7.86 12.59 -1.70
C ASN A 30 -7.05 11.33 -2.00
N VAL A 31 -7.72 10.24 -2.41
CA VAL A 31 -7.02 9.04 -2.88
C VAL A 31 -6.49 9.28 -4.29
N ILE A 32 -5.17 9.20 -4.44
CA ILE A 32 -4.48 9.45 -5.72
C ILE A 32 -3.87 8.18 -6.32
N GLY A 33 -3.78 7.08 -5.57
CA GLY A 33 -3.29 5.80 -6.08
C GLY A 33 -3.76 4.62 -5.26
N VAL A 34 -3.98 3.48 -5.94
CA VAL A 34 -4.39 2.22 -5.29
C VAL A 34 -3.66 1.03 -5.90
N GLY A 35 -3.08 0.18 -5.06
CA GLY A 35 -2.45 -1.07 -5.44
C GLY A 35 -3.16 -2.25 -4.81
N SER A 36 -3.30 -3.36 -5.54
CA SER A 36 -3.82 -4.60 -4.97
C SER A 36 -3.17 -5.79 -5.65
N ALA A 37 -2.73 -6.76 -4.84
CA ALA A 37 -2.19 -8.02 -5.33
C ALA A 37 -2.81 -9.18 -4.54
N ARG A 38 -3.07 -10.31 -5.21
CA ARG A 38 -3.55 -11.52 -4.55
C ARG A 38 -2.47 -12.02 -3.60
N SER A 39 -2.84 -12.29 -2.36
CA SER A 39 -1.87 -12.66 -1.31
C SER A 39 -1.27 -14.02 -1.61
N ASN A 40 0.06 -14.07 -1.67
CA ASN A 40 0.83 -15.31 -1.70
C ASN A 40 1.82 -15.27 -0.54
N GLY A 41 2.01 -16.42 0.13
CA GLY A 41 2.90 -16.52 1.28
C GLY A 41 2.26 -16.14 2.62
N LEU A 42 0.95 -15.87 2.65
CA LEU A 42 0.17 -15.77 3.88
C LEU A 42 -0.85 -16.90 3.98
N SER A 43 -1.08 -17.38 5.21
CA SER A 43 -2.13 -18.34 5.55
C SER A 43 -2.66 -18.04 6.94
N ARG A 44 -3.98 -17.95 7.12
CA ARG A 44 -4.64 -17.69 8.41
C ARG A 44 -4.01 -16.52 9.20
N GLY A 45 -3.64 -15.43 8.51
CA GLY A 45 -3.06 -14.24 9.12
C GLY A 45 -1.57 -14.34 9.47
N VAL A 46 -0.89 -15.46 9.16
CA VAL A 46 0.55 -15.62 9.39
C VAL A 46 1.31 -15.74 8.07
N ILE A 47 2.53 -15.20 8.05
CA ILE A 47 3.46 -15.37 6.94
C ILE A 47 4.01 -16.79 6.99
N VAL A 48 3.75 -17.57 5.94
CA VAL A 48 4.25 -18.94 5.76
C VAL A 48 5.37 -19.02 4.72
N ASP A 49 5.50 -18.01 3.86
CA ASP A 49 6.57 -17.88 2.87
C ASP A 49 6.89 -16.39 2.70
N ILE A 50 8.05 -15.98 3.23
CA ILE A 50 8.44 -14.57 3.32
C ILE A 50 8.79 -13.98 1.95
N ASP A 51 9.37 -14.77 1.04
CA ASP A 51 9.78 -14.29 -0.28
C ASP A 51 8.56 -14.00 -1.14
N LYS A 52 7.56 -14.88 -1.11
CA LYS A 52 6.28 -14.67 -1.78
C LYS A 52 5.50 -13.49 -1.19
N ALA A 53 5.51 -13.34 0.14
CA ALA A 53 4.87 -12.21 0.79
C ALA A 53 5.54 -10.89 0.35
N ALA A 54 6.88 -10.84 0.37
CA ALA A 54 7.64 -9.67 -0.05
C ALA A 54 7.43 -9.33 -1.53
N GLU A 55 7.36 -10.31 -2.42
CA GLU A 55 7.05 -10.11 -3.83
C GLU A 55 5.64 -9.55 -4.03
N THR A 56 4.66 -10.09 -3.31
CA THR A 56 3.28 -9.62 -3.40
C THR A 56 3.14 -8.18 -2.89
N ILE A 57 3.83 -7.82 -1.80
CA ILE A 57 3.90 -6.45 -1.30
C ILE A 57 4.50 -5.53 -2.36
N ARG A 58 5.65 -5.89 -2.95
CA ARG A 58 6.29 -5.11 -4.03
C ARG A 58 5.35 -4.90 -5.22
N SER A 59 4.60 -5.93 -5.63
CA SER A 59 3.61 -5.82 -6.71
C SER A 59 2.51 -4.82 -6.39
N ALA A 60 1.95 -4.87 -5.17
CA ALA A 60 0.91 -3.94 -4.75
C ALA A 60 1.44 -2.50 -4.63
N VAL A 61 2.63 -2.31 -4.03
CA VAL A 61 3.28 -0.99 -3.91
C VAL A 61 3.54 -0.38 -5.29
N ARG A 62 4.12 -1.14 -6.22
CA ARG A 62 4.41 -0.67 -7.57
C ARG A 62 3.15 -0.20 -8.32
N GLN A 63 2.05 -0.95 -8.22
CA GLN A 63 0.78 -0.51 -8.82
C GLN A 63 0.27 0.81 -8.22
N ALA A 64 0.48 1.03 -6.93
CA ALA A 64 0.08 2.27 -6.26
C ALA A 64 0.97 3.45 -6.67
N GLU A 65 2.29 3.22 -6.76
CA GLU A 65 3.27 4.19 -7.29
C GLU A 65 2.94 4.63 -8.71
N GLU A 66 2.70 3.67 -9.61
CA GLU A 66 2.35 3.94 -11.01
C GLU A 66 1.07 4.79 -11.12
N LYS A 67 0.03 4.46 -10.34
CA LYS A 67 -1.25 5.21 -10.36
C LYS A 67 -1.16 6.59 -9.73
N ALA A 68 -0.37 6.74 -8.66
CA ALA A 68 -0.16 8.03 -8.01
C ALA A 68 0.93 8.88 -8.68
N SER A 69 1.72 8.30 -9.59
CA SER A 69 2.91 8.93 -10.19
C SER A 69 3.90 9.45 -9.15
N ILE A 70 4.13 8.66 -8.09
CA ILE A 70 5.09 8.97 -7.00
C ILE A 70 5.96 7.75 -6.67
N GLU A 71 7.05 7.98 -5.96
CA GLU A 71 7.86 6.94 -5.31
C GLU A 71 7.44 6.78 -3.84
N ILE A 72 7.12 5.56 -3.41
CA ILE A 72 6.69 5.24 -2.03
C ILE A 72 7.91 4.79 -1.22
N LYS A 73 8.35 5.64 -0.28
CA LYS A 73 9.50 5.36 0.60
C LYS A 73 9.13 4.87 2.00
N LYS A 74 7.91 5.20 2.43
CA LYS A 74 7.41 4.91 3.78
C LYS A 74 5.93 4.57 3.68
N VAL A 75 5.49 3.66 4.53
CA VAL A 75 4.10 3.23 4.63
C VAL A 75 3.70 3.10 6.10
N ILE A 76 2.40 3.21 6.35
CA ILE A 76 1.77 2.76 7.59
C ILE A 76 1.21 1.37 7.31
N ALA A 77 1.64 0.37 8.07
CA ALA A 77 1.14 -0.99 7.97
C ALA A 77 -0.03 -1.21 8.93
N GLY A 78 -1.09 -1.86 8.43
CA GLY A 78 -2.27 -2.30 9.19
C GLY A 78 -2.24 -3.80 9.52
#